data_AF-A0A1A9BAB3-F1
#
_entry.id   AF-A0A1A9BAB3-F1
#
_cell.length_a   1.000
_cell.length_b   1.000
_cell.length_c   1.000
_cell.angle_alpha   90.00
_cell.angle_beta   90.00
_cell.angle_gamma   90.00
#
_symmetry.space_group_name_H-M   'P 1'
#
loop_
_entity.id
_entity.type
_entity.pdbx_description
1 polymer ?
#
loop_
_entity_poly.entity_id
_entity_poly.type
_entity_poly.pdbx_seq_one_letter_code
_entity_poly.pdbx_strand_id
1 'polypeptide(L)' 'MTNPDLDPDVYPPLDPREPIPDDADELLADTPGTLPEAPVEPMPDDGEAGGVPEPA' A
#
# COMPACT_ATOMS: atom_id res chain seq x y z
N MET A 1 19.12 -2.68 -4.54
CA MET A 1 17.73 -2.77 -5.02
C MET A 1 17.77 -3.55 -6.32
N THR A 2 17.05 -4.67 -6.41
CA THR A 2 16.87 -5.44 -7.63
C THR A 2 15.50 -5.10 -8.19
N ASN A 3 15.42 -4.87 -9.50
CA ASN A 3 14.14 -4.62 -10.16
C ASN A 3 13.27 -5.88 -10.02
N PRO A 4 11.97 -5.75 -9.73
CA PRO A 4 11.07 -6.90 -9.73
C PRO A 4 11.10 -7.58 -11.11
N ASP A 5 10.99 -8.91 -11.11
CA ASP A 5 10.85 -9.69 -12.34
C ASP A 5 9.42 -9.52 -12.84
N LEU A 6 9.23 -8.52 -13.70
CA LEU A 6 7.94 -8.19 -14.31
C LEU A 6 7.83 -8.91 -15.65
N ASP A 7 6.69 -9.55 -15.89
CA ASP A 7 6.37 -10.15 -17.18
C ASP A 7 6.28 -9.05 -18.25
N PRO A 8 7.13 -9.06 -19.29
CA PRO A 8 7.15 -8.03 -20.33
C PRO A 8 5.91 -8.05 -21.23
N ASP A 9 5.17 -9.16 -21.28
CA ASP A 9 3.91 -9.24 -22.03
C ASP A 9 2.76 -8.58 -21.28
N VAL A 10 2.86 -8.49 -19.95
CA VAL A 10 1.88 -7.82 -19.07
C VAL A 10 2.27 -6.36 -18.80
N TYR A 11 3.56 -6.12 -18.58
CA TYR A 11 4.14 -4.81 -18.28
C TYR A 11 5.26 -4.50 -19.28
N PRO A 12 4.92 -4.08 -20.51
CA PRO A 12 5.92 -3.74 -21.51
C PRO A 12 6.80 -2.57 -21.05
N PRO A 13 8.05 -2.47 -21.53
CA PRO A 13 8.90 -1.32 -21.27
C PRO A 13 8.29 -0.02 -21.78
N LEU A 14 8.48 1.07 -21.04
CA LEU A 14 8.03 2.41 -21.44
C LEU A 14 8.76 2.89 -22.71
N ASP A 15 8.02 3.39 -23.71
CA ASP A 15 8.61 4.00 -24.92
C ASP A 15 8.94 5.49 -24.65
N PRO A 16 10.21 5.93 -24.71
CA PRO A 16 10.59 7.32 -24.49
C PRO A 16 10.12 8.29 -25.59
N ARG A 17 9.56 7.78 -26.70
CA ARG A 17 8.97 8.60 -27.76
C ARG A 17 7.49 8.86 -27.54
N GLU A 18 6.84 8.11 -26.67
CA GLU A 18 5.48 8.41 -26.27
C GLU A 18 5.48 9.68 -25.40
N PRO A 19 4.48 10.56 -25.57
CA PRO A 19 4.34 11.71 -24.69
C PRO A 19 4.16 11.20 -23.25
N ILE A 20 4.75 11.92 -22.30
CA ILE A 20 4.46 11.66 -20.89
C ILE A 20 2.98 12.01 -20.67
N PRO A 21 2.18 11.13 -20.04
CA PRO A 21 0.82 11.47 -19.66
C PRO A 21 0.78 12.74 -18.82
N ASP A 22 -0.23 13.57 -19.05
CA ASP A 22 -0.39 14.83 -18.29
C ASP A 22 -0.74 14.54 -16.81
N ASP A 23 -1.41 13.40 -16.55
CA ASP A 23 -1.79 12.95 -15.21
C ASP A 23 -1.12 11.61 -14.83
N ALA A 24 -0.56 11.56 -13.63
CA ALA A 24 0.08 10.35 -13.10
C ALA A 24 -0.92 9.19 -12.93
N ASP A 25 -2.20 9.50 -12.73
CA ASP A 25 -3.29 8.54 -12.60
C ASP A 25 -3.47 7.67 -13.86
N GLU A 26 -3.04 8.14 -15.04
CA GLU A 26 -3.08 7.34 -16.28
C GLU A 26 -2.07 6.18 -16.28
N LEU A 27 -1.03 6.26 -15.45
CA LEU A 27 -0.01 5.21 -15.30
C LEU A 27 -0.26 4.30 -14.10
N LEU A 28 -1.11 4.73 -13.16
CA LEU A 28 -1.46 3.94 -12.00
C LEU A 28 -2.59 2.98 -12.40
N ALA A 29 -2.29 1.68 -12.39
CA ALA A 29 -3.31 0.64 -12.56
C ALA A 29 -4.53 0.94 -11.67
N ASP A 30 -5.76 0.73 -12.18
CA ASP A 30 -7.05 1.08 -11.56
C ASP A 30 -7.05 0.91 -10.04
N THR A 31 -6.52 1.89 -9.32
CA THR A 31 -6.60 1.90 -7.87
C THR A 31 -8.05 2.19 -7.56
N PRO A 32 -8.69 1.41 -6.68
CA PRO A 32 -10.08 1.65 -6.37
C PRO A 32 -10.22 3.08 -5.86
N GLY A 33 -11.09 3.87 -6.49
CA GLY A 33 -11.30 5.29 -6.14
C GLY A 33 -11.77 5.52 -4.69
N THR A 34 -12.03 4.44 -3.95
CA THR A 34 -12.25 4.43 -2.51
C THR A 34 -11.45 3.29 -1.88
N LEU A 35 -10.74 3.61 -0.80
CA LEU A 35 -10.05 2.60 0.00
C LEU A 35 -11.08 1.70 0.71
N PRO A 36 -10.76 0.42 0.95
CA PRO A 36 -11.58 -0.43 1.81
C PRO A 36 -11.63 0.12 3.24
N GLU A 37 -12.66 -0.27 3.99
CA GLU A 37 -12.77 0.10 5.41
C GLU A 37 -11.57 -0.43 6.20
N ALA A 38 -11.07 0.38 7.13
CA ALA A 38 -9.96 -0.02 7.99
C ALA A 38 -10.39 -1.22 8.86
N PRO A 39 -9.49 -2.19 9.12
CA PRO A 39 -9.75 -3.23 10.11
C PRO A 39 -10.07 -2.62 11.46
N VAL A 40 -11.06 -3.17 12.16
CA VAL A 40 -11.36 -2.77 13.54
C VAL A 40 -10.29 -3.35 14.46
N GLU A 41 -9.61 -2.48 15.22
CA GLU A 41 -8.72 -2.93 16.28
C GLU A 41 -9.54 -3.57 17.41
N PRO A 42 -9.12 -4.71 17.96
CA PRO A 42 -9.74 -5.23 19.18
C PRO A 42 -9.54 -4.19 20.28
N MET A 43 -10.64 -3.75 20.89
CA MET A 43 -10.54 -2.95 22.10
C MET A 43 -9.84 -3.80 23.17
N PRO A 44 -8.92 -3.24 23.97
CA PRO A 44 -8.46 -3.92 25.18
C PRO A 44 -9.68 -4.33 26.00
N ASP A 45 -9.66 -5.56 26.51
CA ASP A 45 -10.66 -6.04 27.45
C ASP A 45 -10.66 -5.09 28.67
N ASP A 46 -11.83 -4.80 29.26
CA ASP A 46 -11.94 -3.97 30.47
C ASP A 46 -11.32 -4.66 31.72
N GLY A 47 -10.71 -5.84 31.52
CA GLY A 47 -9.99 -6.64 32.49
C GLY A 47 -8.48 -6.41 32.45
N GLU A 48 -8.02 -5.71 33.48
CA GLU A 48 -6.65 -5.62 33.99
C GLU A 48 -5.63 -4.84 33.16
N ALA A 49 -5.15 -3.74 33.77
CA ALA A 49 -4.00 -2.97 33.35
C ALA A 49 -2.77 -3.89 33.19
N GLY A 50 -2.47 -4.27 31.94
CA GLY A 50 -1.20 -4.84 31.52
C GLY A 50 -0.08 -3.79 31.59
N GLY A 51 0.14 -3.20 32.75
CA GLY A 51 1.31 -2.38 33.05
C GLY A 51 2.39 -3.24 33.67
N VAL A 52 3.64 -3.08 33.21
CA VAL A 52 4.80 -3.61 33.92
C VAL A 52 4.80 -3.07 35.36
N PRO A 53 4.98 -3.90 36.40
CA PRO A 53 5.07 -3.39 37.77
C PRO A 53 6.26 -2.45 37.89
N GLU A 54 6.04 -1.29 38.53
CA GLU A 54 7.12 -0.33 38.76
C GLU A 54 8.20 -0.92 39.68
N PRO A 55 9.48 -0.60 39.45
CA PRO A 55 10.58 -1.13 40.26
C PRO A 55 10.51 -0.61 41.71
N ALA A 56 10.87 -1.48 42.64
CA ALA A 56 10.85 -1.26 44.09
C ALA A 56 11.88 -0.25 44.59
#